data_AF-A0AAD2Q1V2-F1
#
_entry.id   AF-A0AAD2Q1V2-F1
#
_cell.length_a   1.000
_cell.length_b   1.000
_cell.length_c   1.000
_cell.angle_alpha   90.00
_cell.angle_beta   90.00
_cell.angle_gamma   90.00
#
_symmetry.space_group_name_H-M   'P 1'
#
loop_
_entity.id
_entity.type
_entity.pdbx_description
1 polymer ?
#
loop_
_entity_poly.entity_id
_entity_poly.type
_entity_poly.pdbx_seq_one_letter_code
_entity_poly.pdbx_strand_id
1 'polypeptide(L)'
;MRSTFVALVFASAALARPARLDRRVDAKANGEAAIALNAKFATLTANSPCTEGEDACVTGQVAQCVNGKFVLQPCAATTQCFALPLVNSAGTSITCDTQADFDARIAATGASAGAAAPPPPSASTAAAPPPPATSTAAAPPPPATTTAAAPPAVTSATDNSAAGGIQASLILDPSVVCTNCTQNGQNPPVAGQTASDTSPNNFINFCAATISNLPITNGQQVTTGSCNPIPMGQIPAKDKMPSAKFVFPPNQGTVTANQAFNVQLALKNIQTGVFTNAAFTYFMAPQKLNAQGQIIGHTHVVIEALSALGQTTPTDPTKFVFFKGIDAPADANGIATAAVTAGVPAGSYRICSINTSANHVPAIVPIAQHGMLDDCAYFTSA
;
A
#
# COMPACT_ATOMS: atom_id res chain seq x y z
N MET A 1 -85.52 6.89 -12.03
CA MET A 1 -84.46 7.54 -11.22
C MET A 1 -83.38 6.52 -10.91
N ARG A 2 -82.27 6.53 -11.63
CA ARG A 2 -81.05 5.78 -11.28
C ARG A 2 -79.89 6.74 -11.50
N SER A 3 -79.33 7.26 -10.41
CA SER A 3 -78.22 8.22 -10.43
C SER A 3 -76.89 7.48 -10.53
N THR A 4 -76.13 7.81 -11.56
CA THR A 4 -74.76 7.34 -11.78
C THR A 4 -73.80 8.27 -11.03
N PHE A 5 -73.06 7.75 -10.04
CA PHE A 5 -71.96 8.47 -9.40
C PHE A 5 -70.66 8.15 -10.15
N VAL A 6 -70.02 9.17 -10.73
CA VAL A 6 -68.68 9.10 -11.31
C VAL A 6 -67.70 9.59 -10.25
N ALA A 7 -66.87 8.70 -9.72
CA ALA A 7 -65.79 9.03 -8.80
C ALA A 7 -64.52 9.39 -9.60
N LEU A 8 -64.12 10.67 -9.54
CA LEU A 8 -62.88 11.17 -10.12
C LEU A 8 -61.74 10.92 -9.13
N VAL A 9 -60.82 9.99 -9.44
CA VAL A 9 -59.62 9.73 -8.63
C VAL A 9 -58.46 10.56 -9.19
N PHE A 10 -58.02 11.57 -8.44
CA PHE A 10 -56.79 12.31 -8.69
C PHE A 10 -55.58 11.44 -8.31
N ALA A 11 -54.76 11.06 -9.29
CA ALA A 11 -53.46 10.44 -9.06
C ALA A 11 -52.40 11.52 -8.80
N SER A 12 -51.98 11.68 -7.55
CA SER A 12 -50.82 12.51 -7.18
C SER A 12 -49.53 11.73 -7.45
N ALA A 13 -48.83 12.05 -8.54
CA ALA A 13 -47.48 11.55 -8.78
C ALA A 13 -46.48 12.31 -7.88
N ALA A 14 -46.11 11.72 -6.74
CA ALA A 14 -45.01 12.19 -5.93
C ALA A 14 -43.68 11.80 -6.59
N LEU A 15 -43.05 12.76 -7.28
CA LEU A 15 -41.65 12.66 -7.71
C LEU A 15 -40.74 12.74 -6.47
N ALA A 16 -40.51 11.62 -5.80
CA ALA A 16 -39.41 11.50 -4.84
C ALA A 16 -38.09 11.46 -5.62
N ARG A 17 -37.48 12.64 -5.80
CA ARG A 17 -36.07 12.71 -6.18
C ARG A 17 -35.25 12.16 -5.01
N PRO A 18 -34.36 11.17 -5.21
CA PRO A 18 -33.40 10.82 -4.18
C PRO A 18 -32.52 12.05 -3.95
N ALA A 19 -32.63 12.66 -2.78
CA ALA A 19 -31.63 13.59 -2.31
C ALA A 19 -30.35 12.77 -2.17
N ARG A 20 -29.41 12.93 -3.12
CA ARG A 20 -28.03 12.55 -2.88
C ARG A 20 -27.55 13.44 -1.76
N LEU A 21 -27.55 12.93 -0.53
CA LEU A 21 -26.71 13.47 0.52
C LEU A 21 -25.28 13.20 0.04
N ASP A 22 -24.73 14.14 -0.72
CA ASP A 22 -23.29 14.32 -0.83
C ASP A 22 -22.80 14.51 0.60
N ARG A 23 -22.45 13.42 1.28
CA ARG A 23 -21.68 13.46 2.50
C ARG A 23 -20.26 13.86 2.09
N ARG A 24 -20.10 15.11 1.64
CA ARG A 24 -18.79 15.74 1.56
C ARG A 24 -18.20 15.58 2.95
N VAL A 25 -17.10 14.86 3.03
CA VAL A 25 -16.28 14.81 4.24
C VAL A 25 -16.03 16.27 4.60
N ASP A 26 -16.49 16.68 5.77
CA ASP A 26 -16.32 18.05 6.24
C ASP A 26 -14.85 18.22 6.62
N ALA A 27 -14.03 18.58 5.62
CA ALA A 27 -12.61 18.75 5.78
C ALA A 27 -12.31 19.74 6.91
N LYS A 28 -13.12 20.80 7.03
CA LYS A 28 -12.96 21.81 8.09
C LYS A 28 -13.20 21.19 9.47
N ALA A 29 -14.25 20.39 9.65
CA ALA A 29 -14.50 19.69 10.91
C ALA A 29 -13.36 18.72 11.27
N ASN A 30 -12.79 18.02 10.28
CA ASN A 30 -11.62 17.17 10.51
C ASN A 30 -10.38 17.98 10.94
N GLY A 31 -10.17 19.16 10.33
CA GLY A 31 -9.11 20.10 10.69
C GLY A 31 -9.26 20.63 12.12
N GLU A 32 -10.47 21.06 12.49
CA GLU A 32 -10.79 21.53 13.84
C GLU A 32 -10.59 20.40 14.88
N ALA A 33 -11.01 19.17 14.57
CA ALA A 33 -10.80 18.00 15.41
C ALA A 33 -9.30 17.67 15.58
N ALA A 34 -8.50 17.78 14.51
CA ALA A 34 -7.06 17.57 14.56
C ALA A 34 -6.36 18.60 15.45
N ILE A 35 -6.71 19.89 15.33
CA ILE A 35 -6.17 20.95 16.19
C ILE A 35 -6.51 20.66 17.67
N ALA A 36 -7.77 20.36 17.96
CA ALA A 36 -8.23 20.07 19.32
C ALA A 36 -7.52 18.84 19.92
N LEU A 37 -7.29 17.81 19.10
CA LEU A 37 -6.64 16.58 19.54
C LEU A 37 -5.14 16.81 19.84
N ASN A 38 -4.43 17.57 19.00
CA ASN A 38 -3.05 17.96 19.28
C ASN A 38 -2.93 18.86 20.52
N ALA A 39 -3.90 19.74 20.78
CA ALA A 39 -3.96 20.52 22.01
C ALA A 39 -4.16 19.64 23.25
N LYS A 40 -5.02 18.60 23.17
CA LYS A 40 -5.17 17.59 24.22
C LYS A 40 -3.84 16.86 24.45
N PHE A 41 -3.18 16.42 23.38
CA PHE A 41 -1.90 15.71 23.43
C PHE A 41 -0.79 16.49 24.12
N ALA A 42 -0.75 17.82 23.93
CA ALA A 42 0.22 18.68 24.62
C ALA A 42 0.08 18.64 26.16
N THR A 43 -1.06 18.20 26.70
CA THR A 43 -1.29 18.06 28.15
C THR A 43 -0.94 16.67 28.68
N LEU A 44 -0.65 15.70 27.80
CA LEU A 44 -0.38 14.32 28.17
C LEU A 44 1.11 14.09 28.46
N THR A 45 1.35 13.14 29.37
CA THR A 45 2.68 12.61 29.68
C THR A 45 2.63 11.09 29.63
N ALA A 46 3.78 10.41 29.67
CA ALA A 46 3.83 8.96 29.72
C ALA A 46 3.05 8.34 30.90
N ASN A 47 2.87 9.13 31.98
CA ASN A 47 2.15 8.71 33.18
C ASN A 47 0.68 9.14 33.19
N SER A 48 0.19 9.82 32.16
CA SER A 48 -1.23 10.18 32.07
C SER A 48 -2.08 8.92 32.00
N PRO A 49 -3.21 8.85 32.74
CA PRO A 49 -4.13 7.73 32.64
C PRO A 49 -4.77 7.71 31.26
N CYS A 50 -4.94 6.53 30.69
CA CYS A 50 -5.50 6.33 29.36
C CYS A 50 -6.37 5.07 29.29
N THR A 51 -7.18 4.95 28.25
CA THR A 51 -8.00 3.75 28.01
C THR A 51 -7.23 2.75 27.14
N GLU A 52 -7.28 1.45 27.45
CA GLU A 52 -6.58 0.42 26.66
C GLU A 52 -6.85 0.57 25.16
N GLY A 53 -5.78 0.64 24.36
CA GLY A 53 -5.88 0.85 22.91
C GLY A 53 -6.10 2.31 22.46
N GLU A 54 -6.13 3.29 23.37
CA GLU A 54 -6.10 4.72 23.03
C GLU A 54 -4.71 5.10 22.49
N ASP A 55 -4.69 5.69 21.30
CA ASP A 55 -3.48 6.28 20.70
C ASP A 55 -3.43 7.79 20.98
N ALA A 56 -2.23 8.30 21.24
CA ALA A 56 -1.96 9.70 21.46
C ALA A 56 -0.61 10.14 20.91
N CYS A 57 -0.37 11.44 20.89
CA CYS A 57 0.98 11.98 20.79
C CYS A 57 1.44 12.45 22.17
N VAL A 58 2.54 11.91 22.67
CA VAL A 58 3.11 12.31 23.96
C VAL A 58 4.55 12.74 23.73
N THR A 59 4.88 13.99 24.06
CA THR A 59 6.23 14.55 23.85
C THR A 59 6.76 14.39 22.41
N GLY A 60 5.88 14.51 21.42
CA GLY A 60 6.23 14.33 20.00
C GLY A 60 6.43 12.88 19.55
N GLN A 61 6.14 11.89 20.39
CA GLN A 61 6.23 10.46 20.10
C GLN A 61 4.83 9.85 19.98
N VAL A 62 4.69 8.79 19.18
CA VAL A 62 3.45 8.02 19.12
C VAL A 62 3.33 7.26 20.44
N ALA A 63 2.17 7.34 21.07
CA ALA A 63 1.93 6.73 22.37
C ALA A 63 0.69 5.84 22.31
N GLN A 64 0.84 4.57 22.64
CA GLN A 64 -0.28 3.63 22.73
C GLN A 64 -0.55 3.29 24.19
N CYS A 65 -1.81 3.32 24.59
CA CYS A 65 -2.19 2.96 25.94
C CYS A 65 -2.15 1.44 26.16
N VAL A 66 -1.30 1.00 27.08
CA VAL A 66 -1.16 -0.40 27.50
C VAL A 66 -1.16 -0.45 29.02
N ASN A 67 -2.08 -1.23 29.60
CA ASN A 67 -2.32 -1.31 31.05
C ASN A 67 -2.56 0.05 31.72
N GLY A 68 -3.31 0.93 31.05
CA GLY A 68 -3.69 2.25 31.58
C GLY A 68 -2.59 3.30 31.61
N LYS A 69 -1.45 3.05 30.94
CA LYS A 69 -0.35 4.02 30.75
C LYS A 69 0.09 4.08 29.30
N PHE A 70 0.63 5.23 28.90
CA PHE A 70 1.15 5.41 27.54
C PHE A 70 2.54 4.79 27.39
N VAL A 71 2.68 3.88 26.43
CA VAL A 71 3.95 3.35 25.94
C VAL A 71 4.37 4.17 24.73
N LEU A 72 5.53 4.83 24.81
CA LEU A 72 6.00 5.78 23.81
C LEU A 72 6.90 5.08 22.78
N GLN A 73 6.63 5.34 21.51
CA GLN A 73 7.41 4.92 20.37
C GLN A 73 7.92 6.17 19.62
N PRO A 74 9.23 6.38 19.53
CA PRO A 74 9.77 7.56 18.86
C PRO A 74 9.48 7.53 17.36
N CYS A 75 9.21 8.72 16.83
CA CYS A 75 9.13 8.94 15.39
C CYS A 75 10.54 8.88 14.75
N ALA A 76 10.61 8.63 13.44
CA ALA A 76 11.87 8.69 12.70
C ALA A 76 12.48 10.10 12.76
N ALA A 77 13.80 10.22 12.60
CA ALA A 77 14.52 11.49 12.71
C ALA A 77 13.84 12.59 11.87
N THR A 78 13.71 13.79 12.44
CA THR A 78 13.03 14.99 11.88
C THR A 78 11.49 14.97 11.85
N THR A 79 10.85 13.88 12.26
CA THR A 79 9.38 13.81 12.37
C THR A 79 8.91 13.80 13.83
N GLN A 80 7.68 14.23 14.06
CA GLN A 80 7.00 14.24 15.36
C GLN A 80 5.58 13.70 15.19
N CYS A 81 5.04 13.13 16.26
CA CYS A 81 3.67 12.65 16.26
C CYS A 81 2.68 13.82 16.20
N PHE A 82 1.74 13.77 15.25
CA PHE A 82 0.61 14.67 15.14
C PHE A 82 -0.70 13.91 14.92
N ALA A 83 -1.81 14.48 15.37
CA ALA A 83 -3.11 14.16 14.79
C ALA A 83 -3.32 14.97 13.50
N LEU A 84 -3.54 14.29 12.38
CA LEU A 84 -3.79 14.88 11.06
C LEU A 84 -5.26 14.70 10.65
N PRO A 85 -5.85 15.67 9.92
CA PRO A 85 -7.21 15.53 9.39
C PRO A 85 -7.27 14.45 8.30
N LEU A 86 -8.29 13.60 8.33
CA LEU A 86 -8.55 12.64 7.25
C LEU A 86 -9.12 13.36 6.03
N VAL A 87 -8.68 12.95 4.83
CA VAL A 87 -9.05 13.60 3.55
C VAL A 87 -10.27 12.93 2.91
N ASN A 88 -10.36 11.61 3.02
CA ASN A 88 -11.36 10.78 2.32
C ASN A 88 -12.44 10.21 3.26
N SER A 89 -12.36 10.51 4.55
CA SER A 89 -13.29 10.05 5.59
C SER A 89 -13.37 11.07 6.72
N ALA A 90 -14.44 11.00 7.52
CA ALA A 90 -14.57 11.86 8.70
C ALA A 90 -13.61 11.40 9.81
N GLY A 91 -12.99 12.34 10.51
CA GLY A 91 -12.11 12.10 11.64
C GLY A 91 -10.66 12.53 11.42
N THR A 92 -9.79 12.02 12.30
CA THR A 92 -8.36 12.31 12.33
C THR A 92 -7.56 11.00 12.37
N SER A 93 -6.28 11.07 12.07
CA SER A 93 -5.34 9.97 12.23
C SER A 93 -4.10 10.44 12.97
N ILE A 94 -3.53 9.59 13.82
CA ILE A 94 -2.29 9.87 14.53
C ILE A 94 -1.15 9.27 13.73
N THR A 95 -0.13 10.06 13.40
CA THR A 95 1.06 9.58 12.67
C THR A 95 2.27 10.48 12.94
N CYS A 96 3.45 9.96 12.65
CA CYS A 96 4.67 10.76 12.60
C CYS A 96 4.72 11.54 11.30
N ASP A 97 4.86 12.87 11.39
CA ASP A 97 5.04 13.75 10.23
C ASP A 97 5.92 14.94 10.60
N THR A 98 6.15 15.85 9.66
CA THR A 98 6.87 17.11 9.92
C THR A 98 5.90 18.21 10.38
N GLN A 99 6.39 19.18 11.15
CA GLN A 99 5.60 20.35 11.53
C GLN A 99 5.05 21.09 10.29
N ALA A 100 5.86 21.19 9.24
CA ALA A 100 5.47 21.83 7.99
C ALA A 100 4.30 21.11 7.30
N ASP A 101 4.28 19.77 7.30
CA ASP A 101 3.19 19.00 6.72
C ASP A 101 1.92 19.06 7.57
N PHE A 102 2.05 19.01 8.90
CA PHE A 102 0.93 19.27 9.81
C PHE A 102 0.28 20.64 9.51
N ASP A 103 1.07 21.71 9.46
CA ASP A 103 0.59 23.07 9.19
C ASP A 103 -0.08 23.16 7.81
N ALA A 104 0.52 22.55 6.79
CA ALA A 104 -0.02 22.53 5.43
C ALA A 104 -1.38 21.80 5.36
N ARG A 105 -1.51 20.65 6.03
CA ARG A 105 -2.75 19.88 6.05
C ARG A 105 -3.85 20.57 6.84
N ILE A 106 -3.51 21.21 7.96
CA ILE A 106 -4.48 22.04 8.68
C ILE A 106 -4.94 23.20 7.81
N ALA A 107 -4.01 23.94 7.18
CA ALA A 107 -4.36 25.05 6.28
C ALA A 107 -5.28 24.59 5.12
N ALA A 108 -5.02 23.42 4.54
CA ALA A 108 -5.82 22.86 3.45
C ALA A 108 -7.29 22.56 3.82
N THR A 109 -7.58 22.39 5.12
CA THR A 109 -8.96 22.19 5.60
C THR A 109 -9.74 23.50 5.75
N GLY A 110 -9.06 24.64 5.75
CA GLY A 110 -9.65 25.93 6.11
C GLY A 110 -9.95 26.08 7.61
N ALA A 111 -9.48 25.14 8.45
CA ALA A 111 -9.51 25.28 9.90
C ALA A 111 -8.37 26.21 10.35
N SER A 112 -8.65 27.04 11.35
CA SER A 112 -7.65 27.86 12.03
C SER A 112 -7.74 27.63 13.53
N ALA A 113 -6.59 27.63 14.20
CA ALA A 113 -6.57 27.57 15.66
C ALA A 113 -7.16 28.88 16.21
N GLY A 114 -8.35 28.82 16.79
CA GLY A 114 -8.78 29.84 17.75
C GLY A 114 -7.71 29.95 18.84
N ALA A 115 -7.28 31.17 19.13
CA ALA A 115 -6.11 31.48 19.96
C ALA A 115 -5.94 30.58 21.21
N ALA A 116 -4.94 29.69 21.17
CA ALA A 116 -4.08 29.29 22.30
C ALA A 116 -3.17 28.11 21.91
N ALA A 117 -1.97 28.40 21.41
CA ALA A 117 -0.82 27.52 21.57
C ALA A 117 0.42 28.40 21.81
N PRO A 118 1.08 28.31 22.98
CA PRO A 118 2.37 28.95 23.20
C PRO A 118 3.48 28.17 22.46
N PRO A 119 4.60 28.82 22.11
CA PRO A 119 5.70 28.19 21.38
C PRO A 119 6.46 27.16 22.24
N PRO A 120 7.10 26.14 21.64
CA PRO A 120 7.95 25.17 22.34
C PRO A 120 9.26 25.82 22.87
N PRO A 121 9.92 25.22 23.89
CA PRO A 121 11.11 25.79 24.51
C PRO A 121 12.31 25.79 23.56
N SER A 122 13.00 26.94 23.52
CA SER A 122 14.20 27.18 22.70
C SER A 122 15.33 26.20 23.01
N ALA A 123 15.85 25.52 21.99
CA ALA A 123 17.17 24.89 22.05
C ALA A 123 18.27 25.96 21.97
N SER A 124 19.19 25.91 22.93
CA SER A 124 20.34 26.80 23.11
C SER A 124 21.27 26.81 21.89
N THR A 125 21.58 28.00 21.38
CA THR A 125 22.63 28.28 20.41
C THR A 125 23.98 28.39 21.12
N ALA A 126 24.91 27.47 20.81
CA ALA A 126 26.34 27.67 21.07
C ALA A 126 27.02 28.05 19.75
N ALA A 127 27.44 29.31 19.66
CA ALA A 127 28.14 29.89 18.53
C ALA A 127 29.62 29.44 18.51
N ALA A 128 30.10 28.99 17.34
CA ALA A 128 31.52 28.83 17.06
C ALA A 128 32.08 30.12 16.40
N PRO A 129 33.33 30.53 16.69
CA PRO A 129 33.88 31.78 16.19
C PRO A 129 34.38 31.66 14.73
N PRO A 130 34.41 32.78 13.97
CA PRO A 130 34.87 32.77 12.58
C PRO A 130 36.41 32.77 12.48
N PRO A 131 37.00 32.20 11.41
CA PRO A 131 38.43 32.31 11.15
C PRO A 131 38.81 33.68 10.53
N PRO A 132 40.07 34.12 10.68
CA PRO A 132 40.50 35.45 10.26
C PRO A 132 40.76 35.54 8.74
N ALA A 133 40.48 36.71 8.19
CA ALA A 133 40.81 37.11 6.84
C ALA A 133 42.30 37.46 6.70
N THR A 134 42.94 36.97 5.65
CA THR A 134 44.24 37.48 5.17
C THR A 134 44.19 37.71 3.68
N SER A 135 44.50 38.95 3.30
CA SER A 135 44.73 39.44 1.96
C SER A 135 46.11 39.02 1.44
N THR A 136 46.24 38.80 0.13
CA THR A 136 47.44 39.15 -0.66
C THR A 136 47.16 38.99 -2.16
N ALA A 137 47.96 39.70 -2.93
CA ALA A 137 47.64 40.32 -4.21
C ALA A 137 47.96 39.46 -5.45
N ALA A 138 47.47 39.96 -6.59
CA ALA A 138 47.65 39.46 -7.94
C ALA A 138 49.09 39.60 -8.49
N ALA A 139 49.48 38.64 -9.35
CA ALA A 139 50.57 38.75 -10.34
C ALA A 139 50.40 37.69 -11.48
N PRO A 140 50.99 37.88 -12.68
CA PRO A 140 50.42 37.53 -14.00
C PRO A 140 50.87 36.17 -14.60
N PRO A 141 50.37 35.75 -15.80
CA PRO A 141 50.46 34.35 -16.25
C PRO A 141 51.67 34.05 -17.17
N PRO A 142 52.13 32.78 -17.25
CA PRO A 142 52.95 32.28 -18.36
C PRO A 142 52.17 31.29 -19.27
N PRO A 143 52.72 30.91 -20.45
CA PRO A 143 51.94 30.69 -21.67
C PRO A 143 51.48 29.24 -21.92
N ALA A 144 50.54 29.14 -22.86
CA ALA A 144 49.85 27.95 -23.32
C ALA A 144 50.76 26.82 -23.82
N THR A 145 50.48 25.61 -23.34
CA THR A 145 50.85 24.35 -24.02
C THR A 145 49.69 23.36 -23.91
N THR A 146 49.37 22.76 -25.06
CA THR A 146 48.28 21.81 -25.29
C THR A 146 48.64 20.41 -24.80
N THR A 147 47.87 19.84 -23.88
CA THR A 147 47.85 18.39 -23.62
C THR A 147 46.47 17.91 -23.16
N ALA A 148 46.21 16.65 -23.46
CA ALA A 148 44.92 15.97 -23.57
C ALA A 148 44.05 15.95 -22.31
N ALA A 149 42.73 15.94 -22.53
CA ALA A 149 41.70 15.87 -21.50
C ALA A 149 41.76 14.55 -20.72
N ALA A 150 42.09 14.65 -19.42
CA ALA A 150 41.75 13.67 -18.40
C ALA A 150 40.24 13.75 -18.09
N PRO A 151 39.57 12.65 -17.70
CA PRO A 151 38.15 12.69 -17.35
C PRO A 151 37.95 13.55 -16.09
N PRO A 152 36.89 14.38 -16.02
CA PRO A 152 36.68 15.21 -14.85
C PRO A 152 36.36 14.35 -13.62
N ALA A 153 36.95 14.74 -12.50
CA ALA A 153 36.67 14.23 -11.18
C ALA A 153 35.17 14.34 -10.86
N VAL A 154 34.66 13.34 -10.15
CA VAL A 154 33.26 13.24 -9.71
C VAL A 154 32.97 14.39 -8.73
N THR A 155 32.42 15.49 -9.25
CA THR A 155 31.76 16.51 -8.43
C THR A 155 30.41 15.95 -8.01
N SER A 156 30.17 15.92 -6.70
CA SER A 156 28.89 15.60 -6.08
C SER A 156 27.74 16.31 -6.80
N ALA A 157 26.85 15.55 -7.42
CA ALA A 157 25.69 16.06 -8.12
C ALA A 157 24.65 16.59 -7.11
N THR A 158 24.72 17.88 -6.81
CA THR A 158 23.59 18.66 -6.32
C THR A 158 23.20 19.63 -7.43
N ASP A 159 22.58 19.13 -8.49
CA ASP A 159 21.83 19.96 -9.43
C ASP A 159 20.83 19.08 -10.21
N ASN A 160 19.60 19.00 -9.70
CA ASN A 160 18.43 18.44 -10.41
C ASN A 160 17.93 19.39 -11.54
N SER A 161 18.82 20.22 -12.07
CA SER A 161 18.51 21.29 -13.03
C SER A 161 18.97 20.91 -14.44
N ALA A 162 18.74 19.67 -14.87
CA ALA A 162 18.81 19.31 -16.28
C ALA A 162 17.46 19.66 -16.96
N ALA A 163 17.51 20.12 -18.20
CA ALA A 163 16.32 20.42 -19.01
C ALA A 163 15.42 19.15 -19.11
N GLY A 164 14.38 19.09 -18.27
CA GLY A 164 13.55 17.89 -18.06
C GLY A 164 13.10 17.68 -16.61
N GLY A 165 13.68 18.40 -15.64
CA GLY A 165 13.33 18.30 -14.22
C GLY A 165 13.68 16.94 -13.60
N ILE A 166 13.12 16.62 -12.43
CA ILE A 166 13.39 15.38 -11.69
C ILE A 166 13.10 14.10 -12.49
N GLN A 167 12.29 14.18 -13.55
CA GLN A 167 11.90 13.05 -14.40
C GLN A 167 12.99 12.62 -15.40
N ALA A 168 13.98 13.47 -15.68
CA ALA A 168 15.13 13.13 -16.51
C ALA A 168 16.35 12.68 -15.68
N SER A 169 16.24 12.69 -14.34
CA SER A 169 17.32 12.33 -13.44
C SER A 169 17.53 10.81 -13.39
N LEU A 170 18.80 10.39 -13.36
CA LEU A 170 19.19 9.00 -13.08
C LEU A 170 19.41 8.76 -11.58
N ILE A 171 19.18 9.78 -10.75
CA ILE A 171 19.33 9.73 -9.30
C ILE A 171 17.93 9.80 -8.71
N LEU A 172 17.64 8.90 -7.76
CA LEU A 172 16.37 8.88 -7.06
C LEU A 172 16.15 10.19 -6.31
N ASP A 173 15.06 10.88 -6.64
CA ASP A 173 14.70 12.11 -5.95
C ASP A 173 14.28 11.80 -4.48
N PRO A 174 14.82 12.52 -3.47
CA PRO A 174 14.48 12.27 -2.07
C PRO A 174 12.97 12.32 -1.76
N SER A 175 12.19 13.13 -2.50
CA SER A 175 10.75 13.29 -2.26
C SER A 175 9.92 12.05 -2.58
N VAL A 176 10.45 11.13 -3.40
CA VAL A 176 9.76 9.90 -3.78
C VAL A 176 10.35 8.66 -3.10
N VAL A 177 11.30 8.83 -2.18
CA VAL A 177 11.87 7.71 -1.42
C VAL A 177 10.79 7.04 -0.57
N CYS A 178 10.62 5.75 -0.79
CA CYS A 178 9.79 4.87 0.03
C CYS A 178 10.50 4.63 1.37
N THR A 179 10.28 5.53 2.32
CA THR A 179 10.88 5.44 3.66
C THR A 179 10.52 4.11 4.36
N ASN A 180 9.29 3.64 4.16
CA ASN A 180 8.82 2.38 4.71
C ASN A 180 9.48 1.15 4.05
N CYS A 181 10.08 1.29 2.87
CA CYS A 181 10.83 0.21 2.21
C CYS A 181 12.10 -0.20 2.97
N THR A 182 12.47 0.51 4.03
CA THR A 182 13.55 0.11 4.95
C THR A 182 13.09 -0.83 6.06
N GLN A 183 11.78 -1.05 6.19
CA GLN A 183 11.18 -1.97 7.16
C GLN A 183 10.73 -3.25 6.48
N ASN A 184 10.88 -4.39 7.15
CA ASN A 184 10.58 -5.71 6.56
C ASN A 184 9.22 -6.28 6.96
N GLY A 185 8.41 -5.53 7.71
CA GLY A 185 7.05 -5.91 8.14
C GLY A 185 6.98 -6.84 9.35
N GLN A 186 8.11 -7.18 9.98
CA GLN A 186 8.19 -8.14 11.09
C GLN A 186 8.26 -7.48 12.48
N ASN A 187 7.74 -6.25 12.65
CA ASN A 187 7.74 -5.57 13.95
C ASN A 187 6.32 -5.09 14.34
N PRO A 188 5.63 -5.77 15.29
CA PRO A 188 6.05 -7.03 15.93
C PRO A 188 5.95 -8.24 14.95
N PRO A 189 6.70 -9.32 15.18
CA PRO A 189 6.62 -10.52 14.34
C PRO A 189 5.25 -11.19 14.46
N VAL A 190 4.69 -11.63 13.33
CA VAL A 190 3.45 -12.43 13.28
C VAL A 190 3.77 -13.83 12.76
N ALA A 191 3.21 -14.85 13.41
CA ALA A 191 3.44 -16.24 13.02
C ALA A 191 3.02 -16.50 11.56
N GLY A 192 3.89 -17.20 10.82
CA GLY A 192 3.68 -17.55 9.41
C GLY A 192 4.15 -16.50 8.41
N GLN A 193 4.35 -15.23 8.81
CA GLN A 193 4.81 -14.18 7.89
C GLN A 193 6.30 -14.31 7.57
N THR A 194 6.64 -14.07 6.29
CA THR A 194 8.02 -13.93 5.82
C THR A 194 8.43 -12.46 5.84
N ALA A 195 9.70 -12.19 6.18
CA ALA A 195 10.25 -10.85 6.08
C ALA A 195 10.29 -10.39 4.61
N SER A 196 9.85 -9.16 4.36
CA SER A 196 10.04 -8.52 3.06
C SER A 196 11.52 -8.17 2.84
N ASP A 197 11.96 -8.16 1.58
CA ASP A 197 13.19 -7.46 1.22
C ASP A 197 13.02 -5.97 1.50
N THR A 198 14.14 -5.29 1.78
CA THR A 198 14.18 -3.86 2.07
C THR A 198 15.13 -3.14 1.11
N SER A 199 14.89 -1.84 0.92
CA SER A 199 15.69 -1.00 0.05
C SER A 199 15.61 0.47 0.48
N PRO A 200 16.74 1.17 0.62
CA PRO A 200 16.76 2.61 0.83
C PRO A 200 16.54 3.42 -0.47
N ASN A 201 16.58 2.79 -1.65
CA ASN A 201 16.53 3.46 -2.95
C ASN A 201 15.40 2.93 -3.86
N ASN A 202 14.24 2.59 -3.29
CA ASN A 202 13.06 2.12 -4.03
C ASN A 202 13.32 0.94 -4.99
N PHE A 203 14.31 0.11 -4.69
CA PHE A 203 14.72 -1.01 -5.51
C PHE A 203 15.16 -0.62 -6.93
N ILE A 204 15.56 0.64 -7.17
CA ILE A 204 15.99 1.12 -8.50
C ILE A 204 17.20 0.34 -9.04
N ASN A 205 18.00 -0.24 -8.15
CA ASN A 205 19.15 -1.08 -8.47
C ASN A 205 18.86 -2.59 -8.34
N PHE A 206 17.60 -3.02 -8.20
CA PHE A 206 17.25 -4.42 -7.95
C PHE A 206 17.86 -5.39 -8.97
N CYS A 207 17.78 -5.06 -10.26
CA CYS A 207 18.33 -5.90 -11.32
C CYS A 207 19.85 -5.88 -11.41
N ALA A 208 20.54 -4.96 -10.72
CA ALA A 208 22.01 -4.88 -10.79
C ALA A 208 22.67 -6.17 -10.30
N ALA A 209 22.05 -6.85 -9.32
CA ALA A 209 22.55 -8.12 -8.78
C ALA A 209 22.34 -9.30 -9.75
N THR A 210 21.44 -9.19 -10.72
CA THR A 210 21.04 -10.30 -11.60
C THR A 210 21.37 -10.07 -13.07
N ILE A 211 21.86 -8.89 -13.45
CA ILE A 211 22.08 -8.54 -14.86
C ILE A 211 23.17 -9.40 -15.53
N SER A 212 24.04 -10.04 -14.72
CA SER A 212 25.05 -10.99 -15.21
C SER A 212 24.46 -12.32 -15.69
N ASN A 213 23.25 -12.68 -15.26
CA ASN A 213 22.62 -13.97 -15.55
C ASN A 213 21.16 -13.88 -16.02
N LEU A 214 20.50 -12.73 -15.91
CA LEU A 214 19.18 -12.45 -16.48
C LEU A 214 19.24 -11.17 -17.36
N PRO A 215 18.75 -11.23 -18.61
CA PRO A 215 18.63 -10.03 -19.43
C PRO A 215 17.63 -9.04 -18.83
N ILE A 216 17.75 -7.76 -19.18
CA ILE A 216 16.78 -6.73 -18.80
C ILE A 216 15.55 -6.77 -19.71
N THR A 217 14.35 -6.56 -19.15
CA THR A 217 13.09 -6.56 -19.92
C THR A 217 13.04 -5.43 -20.96
N ASN A 218 13.51 -4.23 -20.61
CA ASN A 218 13.63 -3.07 -21.52
C ASN A 218 12.40 -2.79 -22.43
N GLY A 219 11.18 -2.94 -21.89
CA GLY A 219 9.94 -2.74 -22.63
C GLY A 219 9.62 -3.84 -23.68
N GLN A 220 10.35 -4.96 -23.67
CA GLN A 220 10.19 -6.07 -24.60
C GLN A 220 9.56 -7.29 -23.91
N GLN A 221 8.86 -8.12 -24.69
CA GLN A 221 8.40 -9.44 -24.25
C GLN A 221 9.56 -10.45 -24.32
N VAL A 222 10.37 -10.52 -23.26
CA VAL A 222 11.50 -11.45 -23.17
C VAL A 222 11.03 -12.82 -22.65
N THR A 223 10.82 -13.77 -23.56
CA THR A 223 10.14 -15.05 -23.24
C THR A 223 11.00 -16.08 -22.49
N THR A 224 12.31 -15.87 -22.43
CA THR A 224 13.29 -16.75 -21.77
C THR A 224 13.53 -16.41 -20.30
N GLY A 225 12.75 -15.48 -19.74
CA GLY A 225 12.96 -14.92 -18.40
C GLY A 225 13.87 -13.68 -18.42
N SER A 226 13.62 -12.74 -17.51
CA SER A 226 14.32 -11.45 -17.45
C SER A 226 14.20 -10.79 -16.06
N CYS A 227 14.93 -9.70 -15.85
CA CYS A 227 14.69 -8.77 -14.74
C CYS A 227 14.16 -7.45 -15.27
N ASN A 228 13.08 -6.92 -14.69
CA ASN A 228 12.55 -5.62 -15.06
C ASN A 228 13.24 -4.52 -14.24
N PRO A 229 14.01 -3.60 -14.87
CA PRO A 229 14.67 -2.51 -14.16
C PRO A 229 13.69 -1.46 -13.64
N ILE A 230 12.46 -1.42 -14.17
CA ILE A 230 11.34 -0.79 -13.48
C ILE A 230 11.00 -1.75 -12.31
N PRO A 231 10.89 -1.30 -11.03
CA PRO A 231 10.81 -2.13 -9.80
C PRO A 231 9.67 -3.17 -9.66
N MET A 232 9.33 -3.87 -10.73
CA MET A 232 8.41 -5.01 -10.83
C MET A 232 9.12 -6.33 -10.47
N GLY A 233 10.43 -6.42 -10.73
CA GLY A 233 11.28 -7.54 -10.30
C GLY A 233 11.60 -8.55 -11.40
N GLN A 234 11.85 -9.80 -11.00
CA GLN A 234 12.17 -10.90 -11.90
C GLN A 234 10.91 -11.43 -12.59
N ILE A 235 11.02 -11.72 -13.89
CA ILE A 235 9.93 -12.23 -14.74
C ILE A 235 10.23 -13.70 -15.09
N PRO A 236 9.31 -14.64 -14.84
CA PRO A 236 9.51 -16.06 -15.14
C PRO A 236 9.65 -16.29 -16.65
N ALA A 237 10.30 -17.39 -17.03
CA ALA A 237 10.26 -17.87 -18.41
C ALA A 237 8.83 -18.30 -18.80
N LYS A 238 8.54 -18.33 -20.11
CA LYS A 238 7.19 -18.65 -20.61
C LYS A 238 6.65 -20.00 -20.12
N ASP A 239 7.50 -21.02 -19.98
CA ASP A 239 7.11 -22.35 -19.48
C ASP A 239 6.93 -22.40 -17.96
N LYS A 240 7.31 -21.33 -17.25
CA LYS A 240 7.18 -21.15 -15.80
C LYS A 240 6.06 -20.17 -15.40
N MET A 241 5.22 -19.75 -16.35
CA MET A 241 4.04 -18.96 -15.99
C MET A 241 3.12 -19.77 -15.07
N PRO A 242 2.58 -19.16 -14.00
CA PRO A 242 1.67 -19.84 -13.09
C PRO A 242 0.31 -20.06 -13.74
N SER A 243 -0.42 -21.05 -13.23
CA SER A 243 -1.83 -21.25 -13.55
C SER A 243 -2.56 -21.81 -12.34
N ALA A 244 -3.83 -21.45 -12.19
CA ALA A 244 -4.68 -21.96 -11.13
C ALA A 244 -5.93 -22.65 -11.68
N LYS A 245 -6.52 -23.55 -10.89
CA LYS A 245 -7.85 -24.11 -11.17
C LYS A 245 -8.54 -24.62 -9.90
N PHE A 246 -9.77 -24.17 -9.64
CA PHE A 246 -10.58 -24.67 -8.53
C PHE A 246 -10.92 -26.15 -8.73
N VAL A 247 -10.57 -26.94 -7.72
CA VAL A 247 -10.97 -28.34 -7.55
C VAL A 247 -12.27 -28.40 -6.77
N PHE A 248 -12.39 -27.57 -5.71
CA PHE A 248 -13.62 -27.45 -4.93
C PHE A 248 -13.86 -26.00 -4.47
N PRO A 249 -15.09 -25.47 -4.57
CA PRO A 249 -16.21 -26.07 -5.31
C PRO A 249 -15.90 -26.14 -6.82
N PRO A 250 -16.32 -27.20 -7.52
CA PRO A 250 -16.15 -27.26 -8.97
C PRO A 250 -17.04 -26.20 -9.63
N ASN A 251 -16.69 -25.81 -10.87
CA ASN A 251 -17.54 -24.90 -11.63
C ASN A 251 -18.92 -25.51 -11.88
N GLN A 252 -19.97 -24.73 -11.62
CA GLN A 252 -21.37 -25.12 -11.54
C GLN A 252 -21.70 -26.15 -10.45
N GLY A 253 -20.82 -26.29 -9.44
CA GLY A 253 -21.04 -27.14 -8.29
C GLY A 253 -22.08 -26.58 -7.31
N THR A 254 -22.39 -27.40 -6.31
CA THR A 254 -23.26 -27.01 -5.20
C THR A 254 -22.60 -27.36 -3.87
N VAL A 255 -22.64 -26.42 -2.93
CA VAL A 255 -22.30 -26.65 -1.51
C VAL A 255 -23.57 -26.58 -0.67
N THR A 256 -23.53 -27.11 0.55
CA THR A 256 -24.68 -27.03 1.46
C THR A 256 -24.73 -25.66 2.14
N ALA A 257 -25.90 -25.04 2.17
CA ALA A 257 -26.09 -23.73 2.77
C ALA A 257 -25.69 -23.68 4.25
N ASN A 258 -24.89 -22.67 4.60
CA ASN A 258 -24.36 -22.42 5.96
C ASN A 258 -23.63 -23.62 6.57
N GLN A 259 -23.06 -24.51 5.74
CA GLN A 259 -22.21 -25.61 6.20
C GLN A 259 -20.76 -25.35 5.85
N ALA A 260 -19.87 -25.73 6.76
CA ALA A 260 -18.43 -25.61 6.56
C ALA A 260 -17.98 -26.42 5.34
N PHE A 261 -17.07 -25.84 4.56
CA PHE A 261 -16.38 -26.56 3.48
C PHE A 261 -14.96 -26.03 3.29
N ASN A 262 -14.13 -26.81 2.61
CA ASN A 262 -12.77 -26.43 2.25
C ASN A 262 -12.72 -26.08 0.77
N VAL A 263 -12.36 -24.84 0.45
CA VAL A 263 -11.95 -24.48 -0.90
C VAL A 263 -10.64 -25.18 -1.21
N GLN A 264 -10.54 -25.75 -2.40
CA GLN A 264 -9.34 -26.40 -2.92
C GLN A 264 -8.99 -25.80 -4.27
N LEU A 265 -7.82 -25.17 -4.36
CA LEU A 265 -7.28 -24.53 -5.56
C LEU A 265 -6.02 -25.27 -5.99
N ALA A 266 -6.05 -25.90 -7.16
CA ALA A 266 -4.85 -26.47 -7.76
C ALA A 266 -4.00 -25.34 -8.37
N LEU A 267 -2.71 -25.35 -8.05
CA LEU A 267 -1.72 -24.38 -8.51
C LEU A 267 -0.58 -25.09 -9.22
N LYS A 268 -0.07 -24.45 -10.28
CA LYS A 268 1.10 -24.90 -11.02
C LYS A 268 2.06 -23.75 -11.23
N ASN A 269 3.36 -24.05 -11.25
CA ASN A 269 4.44 -23.11 -11.58
C ASN A 269 4.53 -21.87 -10.67
N ILE A 270 4.11 -22.00 -9.41
CA ILE A 270 4.29 -20.99 -8.36
C ILE A 270 4.71 -21.68 -7.08
N GLN A 271 5.65 -21.08 -6.35
CA GLN A 271 5.99 -21.48 -4.99
C GLN A 271 5.13 -20.66 -4.02
N THR A 272 4.09 -21.29 -3.47
CA THR A 272 3.24 -20.69 -2.44
C THR A 272 3.78 -20.89 -1.03
N GLY A 273 3.16 -20.23 -0.04
CA GLY A 273 3.57 -20.28 1.36
C GLY A 273 4.53 -19.16 1.76
N VAL A 274 4.69 -18.14 0.90
CA VAL A 274 5.56 -16.99 1.17
C VAL A 274 4.74 -15.71 1.02
N PHE A 275 4.40 -15.10 2.14
CA PHE A 275 3.65 -13.86 2.20
C PHE A 275 4.27 -12.92 3.23
N THR A 276 4.23 -11.62 2.94
CA THR A 276 4.73 -10.59 3.84
C THR A 276 3.57 -9.88 4.53
N ASN A 277 3.86 -9.01 5.50
CA ASN A 277 2.82 -8.27 6.19
C ASN A 277 2.12 -7.25 5.27
N ALA A 278 0.86 -7.51 4.89
CA ALA A 278 0.10 -6.65 3.98
C ALA A 278 -0.16 -5.23 4.54
N ALA A 279 -0.13 -5.02 5.86
CA ALA A 279 -0.32 -3.68 6.42
C ALA A 279 0.91 -2.78 6.22
N PHE A 280 2.11 -3.38 6.11
CA PHE A 280 3.37 -2.64 6.12
C PHE A 280 4.23 -2.83 4.87
N THR A 281 4.01 -3.87 4.08
CA THR A 281 4.94 -4.23 2.97
C THR A 281 4.23 -4.44 1.63
N TYR A 282 2.99 -3.96 1.52
CA TYR A 282 2.15 -4.08 0.33
C TYR A 282 2.78 -3.37 -0.87
N PHE A 283 3.02 -4.12 -1.95
CA PHE A 283 3.67 -3.65 -3.18
C PHE A 283 5.08 -3.06 -2.99
N MET A 284 5.71 -3.36 -1.86
CA MET A 284 6.95 -2.71 -1.45
C MET A 284 8.18 -3.29 -2.14
N ALA A 285 8.28 -4.62 -2.22
CA ALA A 285 9.41 -5.31 -2.82
C ALA A 285 9.06 -5.95 -4.17
N PRO A 286 10.03 -6.01 -5.11
CA PRO A 286 9.81 -6.60 -6.44
C PRO A 286 9.55 -8.12 -6.39
N GLN A 287 8.91 -8.65 -7.44
CA GLN A 287 8.69 -10.09 -7.61
C GLN A 287 10.04 -10.84 -7.68
N LYS A 288 10.12 -11.97 -6.97
CA LYS A 288 11.27 -12.89 -7.02
C LYS A 288 10.88 -14.25 -7.57
N LEU A 289 11.85 -14.92 -8.19
CA LEU A 289 11.78 -16.29 -8.63
C LEU A 289 12.63 -17.19 -7.75
N ASN A 290 12.20 -18.44 -7.58
CA ASN A 290 13.02 -19.47 -6.96
C ASN A 290 14.05 -20.05 -7.94
N ALA A 291 14.86 -21.01 -7.47
CA ALA A 291 15.88 -21.66 -8.28
C ALA A 291 15.33 -22.38 -9.52
N GLN A 292 14.03 -22.72 -9.53
CA GLN A 292 13.33 -23.36 -10.63
C GLN A 292 12.69 -22.35 -11.61
N GLY A 293 12.87 -21.04 -11.37
CA GLY A 293 12.29 -19.97 -12.17
C GLY A 293 10.80 -19.73 -11.93
N GLN A 294 10.23 -20.26 -10.84
CA GLN A 294 8.84 -20.06 -10.45
C GLN A 294 8.70 -18.85 -9.54
N ILE A 295 7.58 -18.13 -9.65
CA ILE A 295 7.28 -17.00 -8.77
C ILE A 295 7.22 -17.46 -7.32
N ILE A 296 7.86 -16.71 -6.42
CA ILE A 296 7.75 -16.89 -4.96
C ILE A 296 6.62 -15.98 -4.46
N GLY A 297 5.61 -16.56 -3.84
CA GLY A 297 4.51 -15.78 -3.28
C GLY A 297 3.44 -16.60 -2.58
N HIS A 298 2.19 -16.20 -2.78
CA HIS A 298 1.02 -16.80 -2.17
C HIS A 298 -0.20 -16.59 -3.05
N THR A 299 -1.34 -17.12 -2.62
CA THR A 299 -2.62 -16.94 -3.32
C THR A 299 -3.69 -16.48 -2.36
N HIS A 300 -4.72 -15.85 -2.88
CA HIS A 300 -5.94 -15.51 -2.13
C HIS A 300 -7.13 -16.18 -2.78
N VAL A 301 -8.20 -16.32 -2.01
CA VAL A 301 -9.52 -16.72 -2.51
C VAL A 301 -10.53 -15.68 -2.07
N VAL A 302 -11.38 -15.27 -3.01
CA VAL A 302 -12.54 -14.40 -2.75
C VAL A 302 -13.80 -15.09 -3.23
N ILE A 303 -14.87 -15.05 -2.43
CA ILE A 303 -16.21 -15.48 -2.81
C ILE A 303 -17.13 -14.27 -2.80
N GLU A 304 -17.76 -14.00 -3.92
CA GLU A 304 -18.71 -12.90 -4.12
C GLU A 304 -20.11 -13.47 -4.34
N ALA A 305 -21.09 -12.87 -3.68
CA ALA A 305 -22.50 -13.19 -3.94
C ALA A 305 -22.94 -12.62 -5.29
N LEU A 306 -23.74 -13.39 -6.01
CA LEU A 306 -24.38 -13.02 -7.26
C LEU A 306 -25.90 -13.00 -7.07
N SER A 307 -26.60 -12.17 -7.85
CA SER A 307 -28.06 -12.22 -7.95
C SER A 307 -28.56 -13.51 -8.60
N ALA A 308 -27.80 -14.04 -9.56
CA ALA A 308 -27.97 -15.35 -10.19
C ALA A 308 -26.67 -15.74 -10.92
N LEU A 309 -26.48 -17.02 -11.26
CA LEU A 309 -25.29 -17.47 -12.03
C LEU A 309 -25.16 -16.77 -13.39
N GLY A 310 -26.27 -16.40 -14.02
CA GLY A 310 -26.30 -15.67 -15.29
C GLY A 310 -26.14 -14.14 -15.16
N GLN A 311 -25.77 -13.64 -13.98
CA GLN A 311 -25.58 -12.21 -13.75
C GLN A 311 -24.55 -11.63 -14.73
N THR A 312 -24.94 -10.55 -15.43
CA THR A 312 -24.04 -9.79 -16.33
C THR A 312 -23.66 -8.42 -15.77
N THR A 313 -24.34 -7.96 -14.72
CA THR A 313 -23.94 -6.73 -14.02
C THR A 313 -22.64 -6.97 -13.27
N PRO A 314 -21.65 -6.07 -13.35
CA PRO A 314 -20.42 -6.19 -12.58
C PRO A 314 -20.69 -6.32 -11.07
N THR A 315 -19.87 -7.12 -10.39
CA THR A 315 -19.87 -7.14 -8.93
C THR A 315 -19.22 -5.86 -8.38
N ASP A 316 -19.51 -5.57 -7.11
CA ASP A 316 -18.86 -4.50 -6.36
C ASP A 316 -17.62 -5.08 -5.66
N PRO A 317 -16.39 -4.70 -6.07
CA PRO A 317 -15.16 -5.33 -5.55
C PRO A 317 -14.90 -5.02 -4.06
N THR A 318 -15.70 -4.15 -3.44
CA THR A 318 -15.66 -3.92 -1.99
C THR A 318 -16.53 -4.88 -1.19
N LYS A 319 -17.30 -5.75 -1.86
CA LYS A 319 -18.26 -6.68 -1.24
C LYS A 319 -17.93 -8.12 -1.58
N PHE A 320 -17.70 -8.93 -0.55
CA PHE A 320 -17.49 -10.36 -0.64
C PHE A 320 -18.13 -11.05 0.57
N VAL A 321 -18.51 -12.32 0.41
CA VAL A 321 -19.01 -13.15 1.53
C VAL A 321 -17.88 -13.93 2.21
N PHE A 322 -16.74 -14.07 1.53
CA PHE A 322 -15.54 -14.68 2.09
C PHE A 322 -14.30 -14.14 1.38
N PHE A 323 -13.24 -13.87 2.14
CA PHE A 323 -11.91 -13.56 1.63
C PHE A 323 -10.87 -14.24 2.52
N LYS A 324 -9.86 -14.86 1.92
CA LYS A 324 -8.74 -15.45 2.66
C LYS A 324 -7.47 -15.45 1.83
N GLY A 325 -6.41 -14.88 2.38
CA GLY A 325 -5.04 -15.18 1.99
C GLY A 325 -4.67 -16.60 2.43
N ILE A 326 -4.15 -17.40 1.51
CA ILE A 326 -3.66 -18.75 1.77
C ILE A 326 -2.17 -18.67 2.05
N ASP A 327 -1.89 -18.56 3.35
CA ASP A 327 -0.57 -18.35 3.93
C ASP A 327 0.31 -19.61 3.92
N ALA A 328 -0.32 -20.79 3.90
CA ALA A 328 0.35 -22.08 3.88
C ALA A 328 0.83 -22.44 2.46
N PRO A 329 1.94 -23.18 2.34
CA PRO A 329 2.33 -23.76 1.06
C PRO A 329 1.24 -24.70 0.55
N ALA A 330 1.12 -24.78 -0.78
CA ALA A 330 0.31 -25.82 -1.40
C ALA A 330 0.88 -27.21 -1.04
N ASP A 331 0.01 -28.22 -0.99
CA ASP A 331 0.41 -29.58 -0.67
C ASP A 331 1.29 -30.22 -1.77
N ALA A 332 1.69 -31.48 -1.57
CA ALA A 332 2.52 -32.21 -2.53
C ALA A 332 1.87 -32.38 -3.93
N ASN A 333 0.56 -32.19 -4.06
CA ASN A 333 -0.18 -32.23 -5.30
C ASN A 333 -0.43 -30.82 -5.89
N GLY A 334 0.10 -29.77 -5.26
CA GLY A 334 -0.11 -28.39 -5.65
C GLY A 334 -1.46 -27.83 -5.23
N ILE A 335 -2.13 -28.40 -4.22
CA ILE A 335 -3.42 -27.89 -3.73
C ILE A 335 -3.22 -26.89 -2.58
N ALA A 336 -3.67 -25.66 -2.82
CA ALA A 336 -3.87 -24.65 -1.79
C ALA A 336 -5.28 -24.78 -1.19
N THR A 337 -5.40 -24.79 0.14
CA THR A 337 -6.66 -25.02 0.84
C THR A 337 -7.05 -23.83 1.71
N ALA A 338 -8.32 -23.42 1.66
CA ALA A 338 -8.90 -22.42 2.55
C ALA A 338 -10.20 -22.92 3.18
N ALA A 339 -10.29 -22.88 4.51
CA ALA A 339 -11.49 -23.29 5.24
C ALA A 339 -12.53 -22.15 5.27
N VAL A 340 -13.74 -22.42 4.76
CA VAL A 340 -14.92 -21.55 4.88
C VAL A 340 -15.75 -22.09 6.03
N THR A 341 -15.32 -21.77 7.26
CA THR A 341 -15.82 -22.43 8.49
C THR A 341 -17.30 -22.20 8.77
N ALA A 342 -17.84 -21.03 8.40
CA ALA A 342 -19.26 -20.71 8.55
C ALA A 342 -20.11 -21.16 7.33
N GLY A 343 -19.48 -21.71 6.29
CA GLY A 343 -20.12 -21.87 4.99
C GLY A 343 -20.49 -20.55 4.33
N VAL A 344 -21.40 -20.61 3.35
CA VAL A 344 -22.02 -19.43 2.74
C VAL A 344 -23.55 -19.60 2.70
N PRO A 345 -24.34 -18.50 2.82
CA PRO A 345 -25.80 -18.58 2.76
C PRO A 345 -26.31 -19.21 1.47
N ALA A 346 -27.58 -19.61 1.43
CA ALA A 346 -28.19 -20.08 0.18
C ALA A 346 -28.13 -18.98 -0.90
N GLY A 347 -27.73 -19.32 -2.13
CA GLY A 347 -27.55 -18.34 -3.20
C GLY A 347 -26.65 -18.79 -4.35
N SER A 348 -26.36 -17.85 -5.26
CA SER A 348 -25.41 -18.03 -6.37
C SER A 348 -24.12 -17.26 -6.08
N TYR A 349 -22.97 -17.84 -6.41
CA TYR A 349 -21.66 -17.28 -6.04
C TYR A 349 -20.65 -17.38 -7.18
N ARG A 350 -19.75 -16.40 -7.22
CA ARG A 350 -18.48 -16.47 -7.96
C ARG A 350 -17.35 -16.63 -6.94
N ILE A 351 -16.48 -17.59 -7.16
CA ILE A 351 -15.22 -17.74 -6.45
C ILE A 351 -14.08 -17.45 -7.41
N CYS A 352 -13.10 -16.64 -7.01
CA CYS A 352 -11.91 -16.33 -7.80
C CYS A 352 -10.64 -16.43 -6.95
N SER A 353 -9.52 -16.77 -7.59
CA SER A 353 -8.19 -16.70 -6.96
C SER A 353 -7.50 -15.36 -7.23
N ILE A 354 -6.50 -15.05 -6.43
CA ILE A 354 -5.57 -13.93 -6.67
C ILE A 354 -4.15 -14.42 -6.40
N ASN A 355 -3.40 -14.75 -7.44
CA ASN A 355 -2.02 -15.20 -7.39
C ASN A 355 -1.09 -13.99 -7.38
N THR A 356 -0.23 -13.93 -6.37
CA THR A 356 0.63 -12.79 -6.11
C THR A 356 2.05 -13.21 -5.80
N SER A 357 2.99 -12.27 -5.94
CA SER A 357 4.29 -12.36 -5.29
C SER A 357 4.16 -12.23 -3.76
N ALA A 358 5.24 -12.49 -3.02
CA ALA A 358 5.26 -12.38 -1.56
C ALA A 358 4.74 -11.03 -1.02
N ASN A 359 5.07 -9.93 -1.71
CA ASN A 359 4.67 -8.57 -1.37
C ASN A 359 3.35 -8.13 -2.02
N HIS A 360 2.51 -9.09 -2.38
CA HIS A 360 1.16 -8.89 -2.91
C HIS A 360 1.10 -8.31 -4.33
N VAL A 361 2.23 -8.00 -4.99
CA VAL A 361 2.22 -7.58 -6.39
C VAL A 361 1.54 -8.68 -7.22
N PRO A 362 0.57 -8.35 -8.09
CA PRO A 362 -0.05 -9.34 -8.99
C PRO A 362 1.02 -10.12 -9.76
N ALA A 363 0.80 -11.40 -10.01
CA ALA A 363 1.77 -12.22 -10.74
C ALA A 363 2.08 -11.62 -12.12
N ILE A 364 3.36 -11.28 -12.34
CA ILE A 364 3.85 -10.67 -13.58
C ILE A 364 4.52 -11.75 -14.45
N VAL A 365 4.17 -11.80 -15.73
CA VAL A 365 4.56 -12.85 -16.69
C VAL A 365 5.12 -12.27 -18.00
N PRO A 366 5.88 -13.05 -18.80
CA PRO A 366 6.74 -12.49 -19.86
C PRO A 366 6.05 -12.13 -21.18
N ILE A 367 4.77 -12.46 -21.34
CA ILE A 367 4.02 -12.23 -22.58
C ILE A 367 2.64 -11.67 -22.28
N ALA A 368 2.05 -10.94 -23.22
CA ALA A 368 0.68 -10.43 -23.09
C ALA A 368 -0.39 -11.47 -23.49
N GLN A 369 -0.07 -12.35 -24.44
CA GLN A 369 -0.98 -13.39 -24.92
C GLN A 369 -0.79 -14.68 -24.11
N HIS A 370 -1.44 -14.77 -22.96
CA HIS A 370 -1.47 -15.96 -22.10
C HIS A 370 -2.88 -16.22 -21.56
N GLY A 371 -3.11 -17.44 -21.05
CA GLY A 371 -4.32 -17.76 -20.29
C GLY A 371 -4.32 -17.07 -18.93
N MET A 372 -5.46 -17.05 -18.25
CA MET A 372 -5.55 -16.44 -16.92
C MET A 372 -4.60 -17.15 -15.94
N LEU A 373 -3.85 -16.37 -15.18
CA LEU A 373 -2.93 -16.88 -14.14
C LEU A 373 -3.71 -17.32 -12.90
N ASP A 374 -4.82 -16.62 -12.67
CA ASP A 374 -5.88 -16.93 -11.73
C ASP A 374 -6.95 -17.83 -12.33
N ASP A 375 -7.88 -18.23 -11.48
CA ASP A 375 -9.08 -18.93 -11.89
C ASP A 375 -10.32 -18.31 -11.28
N CYS A 376 -11.46 -18.53 -11.94
CA CYS A 376 -12.76 -18.31 -11.36
C CYS A 376 -13.66 -19.53 -11.60
N ALA A 377 -14.53 -19.80 -10.65
CA ALA A 377 -15.60 -20.77 -10.76
C ALA A 377 -16.91 -20.17 -10.24
N TYR A 378 -18.02 -20.71 -10.69
CA TYR A 378 -19.35 -20.32 -10.27
C TYR A 378 -20.00 -21.49 -9.55
N PHE A 379 -20.72 -21.27 -8.46
CA PHE A 379 -21.36 -22.36 -7.72
C PHE A 379 -22.62 -21.86 -7.01
N THR A 380 -23.46 -22.80 -6.58
CA THR A 380 -24.62 -22.50 -5.74
C THR A 380 -24.42 -23.01 -4.33
N SER A 381 -25.13 -22.39 -3.40
CA SER A 381 -25.29 -22.87 -2.03
C SER A 381 -26.78 -23.15 -1.83
N ALA A 382 -27.14 -24.37 -1.46
CA ALA A 382 -28.53 -24.82 -1.35
C ALA A 382 -28.78 -25.72 -0.14
#